data_AF-A0A561T569-F1
#
_entry.id   AF-A0A561T569-F1
#
_cell.length_a   1.000
_cell.length_b   1.000
_cell.length_c   1.000
_cell.angle_alpha   90.00
_cell.angle_beta   90.00
_cell.angle_gamma   90.00
#
_symmetry.space_group_name_H-M   'P 1'
#
loop_
_entity.id
_entity.type
_entity.pdbx_description
1 polymer ?
#
loop_
_entity_poly.entity_id
_entity_poly.type
_entity_poly.pdbx_seq_one_letter_code
_entity_poly.pdbx_strand_id
1 'polypeptide(L)'
;MNLSTARLAATCAAGVLAFGLAGCGGSTSTPTGAAPSAPTTGSATTGSSGPATSSASKVSANTASEDEIAAALESAGVSNPERWAEEVVEYRPYPADDPNLAKLRENLAKYNPGQETTDKIVSALAP
;
A
#
# COMPACT_ATOMS: atom_id res chain seq x y z
N MET A 1 -33.80 -9.55 34.17
CA MET A 1 -32.38 -9.71 34.58
C MET A 1 -31.70 -8.35 34.51
N ASN A 2 -30.74 -8.14 35.42
CA ASN A 2 -30.25 -6.88 35.97
C ASN A 2 -29.37 -6.01 35.05
N LEU A 3 -29.33 -4.72 35.41
CA LEU A 3 -28.54 -3.57 34.91
C LEU A 3 -27.03 -3.80 34.77
N SER A 4 -26.38 -3.05 33.86
CA SER A 4 -25.25 -2.10 34.09
C SER A 4 -24.50 -1.84 32.77
N THR A 5 -24.57 -0.65 32.16
CA THR A 5 -23.76 0.56 32.42
C THR A 5 -22.24 0.32 32.31
N ALA A 6 -21.64 0.82 31.22
CA ALA A 6 -20.47 1.71 31.29
C ALA A 6 -20.18 2.32 29.90
N ARG A 7 -20.29 3.65 29.84
CA ARG A 7 -19.77 4.51 28.78
C ARG A 7 -18.25 4.61 28.96
N LEU A 8 -17.46 4.36 27.92
CA LEU A 8 -16.03 4.66 27.88
C LEU A 8 -15.86 5.85 26.91
N ALA A 9 -15.90 7.08 27.40
CA ALA A 9 -14.75 7.85 27.86
C ALA A 9 -13.81 8.22 26.71
N ALA A 10 -14.06 9.42 26.18
CA ALA A 10 -13.18 10.16 25.30
C ALA A 10 -11.89 10.56 26.03
N THR A 11 -10.76 10.35 25.37
CA THR A 11 -9.47 10.92 25.76
C THR A 11 -8.90 11.67 24.56
N CYS A 12 -9.03 12.99 24.60
CA CYS A 12 -8.22 13.92 23.82
C CYS A 12 -6.82 13.98 24.45
N ALA A 13 -5.78 13.81 23.65
CA ALA A 13 -4.44 14.23 24.01
C ALA A 13 -3.79 14.90 22.80
N ALA A 14 -3.55 16.20 22.95
CA ALA A 14 -2.82 17.05 22.02
C ALA A 14 -1.30 16.93 22.23
N GLY A 15 -0.52 17.11 21.15
CA GLY A 15 0.93 17.30 21.17
C GLY A 15 1.47 17.24 19.74
N VAL A 16 1.55 18.33 18.96
CA VAL A 16 2.51 19.45 18.97
C VAL A 16 3.89 19.08 18.41
N LEU A 17 4.20 19.69 17.24
CA LEU A 17 5.50 20.11 16.66
C LEU A 17 6.57 19.07 16.32
N ALA A 18 6.91 18.97 15.03
CA ALA A 18 8.15 19.55 14.49
C ALA A 18 8.23 19.43 12.95
N PHE A 19 8.29 20.58 12.27
CA PHE A 19 8.72 20.69 10.88
C PHE A 19 10.24 20.45 10.81
N GLY A 20 10.67 19.54 9.93
CA GLY A 20 12.07 19.37 9.54
C GLY A 20 12.22 19.46 8.03
N LEU A 21 12.44 20.66 7.50
CA LEU A 21 12.93 20.88 6.14
C LEU A 21 14.45 20.64 6.12
N ALA A 22 14.89 19.60 5.42
CA ALA A 22 16.26 19.38 4.97
C ALA A 22 16.15 18.57 3.68
N GLY A 23 16.85 18.83 2.57
CA GLY A 23 17.83 19.84 2.20
C GLY A 23 18.17 19.52 0.74
N CYS A 24 18.26 20.55 -0.10
CA CYS A 24 18.64 20.43 -1.50
C CYS A 24 20.08 19.91 -1.62
N GLY A 25 20.30 18.90 -2.46
CA GLY A 25 21.63 18.35 -2.74
C GLY A 25 21.64 17.62 -4.07
N GLY A 26 21.80 18.36 -5.16
CA GLY A 26 21.94 17.81 -6.50
C GLY A 26 23.37 17.36 -6.82
N SER A 27 23.51 16.49 -7.81
CA SER A 27 24.58 16.53 -8.82
C SER A 27 24.27 15.58 -9.98
N THR A 28 23.98 16.22 -11.12
CA THR A 28 24.42 15.92 -12.48
C THR A 28 24.93 14.51 -12.82
N SER A 29 24.28 13.90 -13.81
CA SER A 29 24.96 13.12 -14.85
C SER A 29 24.16 13.20 -16.15
N THR A 30 24.75 13.87 -17.14
CA THR A 30 24.29 13.91 -18.54
C THR A 30 24.58 12.59 -19.23
N PRO A 31 23.64 12.04 -20.01
CA PRO A 31 23.99 11.35 -21.23
C PRO A 31 23.53 12.14 -22.46
N THR A 32 24.49 12.48 -23.30
CA THR A 32 24.29 12.89 -24.68
C THR A 32 23.95 11.64 -25.51
N GLY A 33 23.00 11.74 -26.44
CA GLY A 33 22.65 10.65 -27.36
C GLY A 33 21.43 10.97 -28.22
N ALA A 34 21.67 11.46 -29.45
CA ALA A 34 20.70 11.57 -30.55
C ALA A 34 20.18 10.16 -30.97
N ALA A 35 19.03 9.92 -31.60
CA ALA A 35 18.25 10.66 -32.61
C ALA A 35 16.78 10.10 -32.66
N PRO A 36 15.86 10.66 -33.48
CA PRO A 36 14.40 10.50 -33.34
C PRO A 36 13.79 9.34 -34.15
N SER A 37 12.71 8.74 -33.62
CA SER A 37 11.85 7.78 -34.33
C SER A 37 10.35 8.09 -34.11
N ALA A 38 9.70 8.47 -35.21
CA ALA A 38 8.28 8.44 -35.63
C ALA A 38 7.10 8.54 -34.62
N PRO A 39 6.04 9.31 -34.94
CA PRO A 39 4.76 9.24 -34.25
C PRO A 39 3.90 8.09 -34.81
N THR A 40 3.46 7.16 -33.96
CA THR A 40 2.38 6.23 -34.28
C THR A 40 1.11 6.67 -33.54
N THR A 41 0.12 7.08 -34.34
CA THR A 41 -1.26 7.28 -33.93
C THR A 41 -1.84 5.95 -33.44
N GLY A 42 -2.23 5.88 -32.16
CA GLY A 42 -2.88 4.72 -31.56
C GLY A 42 -4.02 5.17 -30.66
N SER A 43 -5.23 4.75 -31.02
CA SER A 43 -6.55 5.14 -30.53
C SER A 43 -6.70 5.28 -29.00
N ALA A 44 -7.33 6.39 -28.59
CA ALA A 44 -7.95 6.51 -27.29
C ALA A 44 -9.06 5.46 -27.16
N THR A 45 -8.85 4.45 -26.31
CA THR A 45 -9.95 3.63 -25.80
C THR A 45 -10.43 4.25 -24.51
N THR A 46 -11.71 4.63 -24.48
CA THR A 46 -12.41 5.09 -23.30
C THR A 46 -12.55 3.91 -22.34
N GLY A 47 -11.56 3.75 -21.46
CA GLY A 47 -11.62 2.82 -20.34
C GLY A 47 -12.58 3.37 -19.29
N SER A 48 -13.73 2.72 -19.20
CA SER A 48 -14.79 2.95 -18.20
C SER A 48 -14.19 3.19 -16.80
N SER A 49 -14.39 4.39 -16.27
CA SER A 49 -14.13 4.69 -14.86
C SER A 49 -15.16 3.92 -14.03
N GLY A 50 -14.80 2.70 -13.63
CA GLY A 50 -15.44 2.04 -12.49
C GLY A 50 -15.34 2.94 -11.26
N PRO A 51 -16.20 2.73 -10.24
CA PRO A 51 -16.28 3.63 -9.11
C PRO A 51 -14.89 3.75 -8.47
N ALA A 52 -14.30 4.94 -8.57
CA ALA A 52 -13.11 5.30 -7.84
C ALA A 52 -13.52 5.42 -6.37
N THR A 53 -13.65 4.27 -5.70
CA THR A 53 -13.55 4.21 -4.25
C THR A 53 -12.24 4.89 -3.93
N SER A 54 -12.30 6.03 -3.24
CA SER A 54 -11.13 6.82 -2.88
C SER A 54 -10.10 5.93 -2.20
N SER A 55 -9.13 5.46 -2.98
CA SER A 55 -7.98 4.74 -2.47
C SER A 55 -7.20 5.76 -1.66
N ALA A 56 -7.19 5.60 -0.34
CA ALA A 56 -6.01 5.95 0.41
C ALA A 56 -4.78 5.44 -0.38
N SER A 57 -3.74 6.26 -0.50
CA SER A 57 -2.56 5.93 -1.30
C SER A 57 -2.00 4.57 -0.86
N LYS A 58 -2.21 3.54 -1.69
CA LYS A 58 -1.71 2.19 -1.45
C LYS A 58 -0.19 2.18 -1.52
N VAL A 59 0.44 1.35 -0.71
CA VAL A 59 1.90 1.14 -0.72
C VAL A 59 2.24 0.02 -1.71
N SER A 60 3.38 0.16 -2.39
CA SER A 60 3.86 -0.83 -3.36
C SER A 60 4.31 -2.11 -2.66
N ALA A 61 3.67 -3.24 -3.01
CA ALA A 61 4.04 -4.56 -2.54
C ALA A 61 5.38 -5.02 -3.12
N ASN A 62 5.80 -4.49 -4.28
CA ASN A 62 7.06 -4.86 -4.93
C ASN A 62 8.27 -4.03 -4.48
N THR A 63 8.08 -2.76 -4.13
CA THR A 63 9.23 -1.82 -3.98
C THR A 63 9.33 -1.14 -2.62
N ALA A 64 8.26 -1.09 -1.82
CA ALA A 64 8.33 -0.46 -0.51
C ALA A 64 9.22 -1.25 0.44
N SER A 65 9.78 -0.59 1.45
CA SER A 65 10.45 -1.27 2.56
C SER A 65 9.46 -2.10 3.39
N GLU A 66 9.97 -3.08 4.14
CA GLU A 66 9.14 -3.88 5.04
C GLU A 66 8.44 -3.00 6.08
N ASP A 67 9.15 -2.03 6.67
CA ASP A 67 8.59 -1.06 7.63
C ASP A 67 7.45 -0.22 7.02
N GLU A 68 7.58 0.19 5.76
CA GLU A 68 6.54 0.94 5.05
C GLU A 68 5.30 0.08 4.81
N ILE A 69 5.48 -1.20 4.50
CA ILE A 69 4.39 -2.16 4.37
C ILE A 69 3.73 -2.37 5.73
N ALA A 70 4.51 -2.64 6.78
CA ALA A 70 3.99 -2.84 8.13
C ALA A 70 3.15 -1.63 8.60
N ALA A 71 3.63 -0.40 8.37
CA ALA A 71 2.88 0.82 8.69
C ALA A 71 1.56 0.92 7.89
N ALA A 72 1.56 0.55 6.61
CA ALA A 72 0.35 0.52 5.79
C ALA A 72 -0.65 -0.55 6.28
N LEU A 73 -0.15 -1.73 6.65
CA LEU A 73 -0.97 -2.81 7.19
C LEU A 73 -1.56 -2.44 8.56
N GLU A 74 -0.79 -1.80 9.43
CA GLU A 74 -1.26 -1.27 10.72
C GLU A 74 -2.38 -0.24 10.51
N SER A 75 -2.18 0.71 9.59
CA SER A 75 -3.18 1.72 9.23
C SER A 75 -4.48 1.10 8.67
N ALA A 76 -4.38 -0.04 7.99
CA ALA A 76 -5.51 -0.83 7.52
C ALA A 76 -6.17 -1.70 8.61
N GLY A 77 -5.66 -1.68 9.84
CA GLY A 77 -6.20 -2.43 10.98
C GLY A 77 -5.91 -3.94 10.89
N VAL A 78 -4.78 -4.32 10.30
CA VAL A 78 -4.27 -5.69 10.27
C VAL A 78 -3.56 -6.00 11.60
N SER A 79 -3.96 -7.08 12.26
CA SER A 79 -3.26 -7.60 13.44
C SER A 79 -1.91 -8.22 13.03
N ASN A 80 -0.87 -7.99 13.84
CA ASN A 80 0.51 -8.45 13.60
C ASN A 80 1.08 -7.95 12.26
N PRO A 81 1.12 -6.63 12.01
CA PRO A 81 1.49 -6.06 10.71
C PRO A 81 2.90 -6.44 10.27
N GLU A 82 3.89 -6.46 11.18
CA GLU A 82 5.28 -6.84 10.88
C GLU A 82 5.38 -8.27 10.33
N ARG A 83 4.71 -9.24 10.99
CA ARG A 83 4.67 -10.63 10.55
C ARG A 83 4.03 -10.82 9.16
N TRP A 84 3.14 -9.93 8.75
CA TRP A 84 2.54 -10.00 7.41
C TRP A 84 3.38 -9.23 6.38
N ALA A 85 4.04 -8.14 6.78
CA ALA A 85 4.97 -7.41 5.93
C ALA A 85 6.13 -8.29 5.49
N GLU A 86 6.69 -9.10 6.41
CA GLU A 86 7.74 -10.08 6.10
C GLU A 86 7.29 -11.06 5.00
N GLU A 87 6.07 -11.61 5.07
CA GLU A 87 5.55 -12.48 4.00
C GLU A 87 5.38 -11.74 2.68
N VAL A 88 4.93 -10.48 2.73
CA VAL A 88 4.76 -9.67 1.52
C VAL A 88 6.12 -9.46 0.84
N VAL A 89 7.19 -9.24 1.62
CA VAL A 89 8.55 -9.08 1.08
C VAL A 89 9.11 -10.41 0.57
N GLU A 90 8.93 -11.50 1.33
CA GLU A 90 9.45 -12.84 1.02
C GLU A 90 8.96 -13.36 -0.34
N TYR A 91 7.69 -13.10 -0.69
CA TYR A 91 7.08 -13.65 -1.92
C TYR A 91 7.15 -12.74 -3.15
N ARG A 92 7.90 -11.64 -3.08
CA ARG A 92 8.19 -10.79 -4.24
C ARG A 92 8.87 -11.59 -5.37
N PRO A 93 8.71 -11.18 -6.64
CA PRO A 93 7.83 -10.11 -7.12
C PRO A 93 6.38 -10.56 -7.30
N TYR A 94 5.46 -9.59 -7.24
CA TYR A 94 4.05 -9.72 -7.62
C TYR A 94 3.81 -9.19 -9.03
N PRO A 95 2.89 -9.78 -9.83
CA PRO A 95 2.59 -9.32 -11.18
C PRO A 95 2.02 -7.89 -11.19
N ALA A 96 2.57 -7.01 -12.04
CA ALA A 96 2.09 -5.64 -12.17
C ALA A 96 0.63 -5.55 -12.67
N ASP A 97 0.21 -6.50 -13.50
CA ASP A 97 -1.15 -6.60 -14.04
C ASP A 97 -2.14 -7.31 -13.10
N ASP A 98 -1.79 -7.51 -11.83
CA ASP A 98 -2.63 -8.16 -10.81
C ASP A 98 -3.03 -7.19 -9.68
N PRO A 99 -4.01 -6.29 -9.91
CA PRO A 99 -4.45 -5.31 -8.91
C PRO A 99 -5.14 -5.95 -7.69
N ASN A 100 -5.54 -7.21 -7.80
CA ASN A 100 -6.12 -7.98 -6.70
C ASN A 100 -5.06 -8.73 -5.88
N LEU A 101 -3.78 -8.68 -6.27
CA LEU A 101 -2.69 -9.40 -5.63
C LEU A 101 -3.07 -10.87 -5.35
N ALA A 102 -3.65 -11.55 -6.34
CA ALA A 102 -4.08 -12.94 -6.24
C ALA A 102 -2.92 -13.84 -5.78
N LYS A 103 -1.71 -13.63 -6.30
CA LYS A 103 -0.50 -14.35 -5.85
C LYS A 103 -0.21 -14.11 -4.35
N LEU A 104 -0.41 -12.89 -3.84
CA LEU A 104 -0.24 -12.62 -2.41
C LEU A 104 -1.29 -13.38 -1.60
N ARG A 105 -2.56 -13.35 -2.03
CA ARG A 105 -3.65 -14.09 -1.35
C ARG A 105 -3.35 -15.59 -1.26
N GLU A 106 -2.86 -16.19 -2.35
CA GLU A 106 -2.45 -17.60 -2.38
C GLU A 106 -1.33 -17.92 -1.38
N ASN A 107 -0.33 -17.03 -1.27
CA ASN A 107 0.75 -17.21 -0.32
C ASN A 107 0.29 -17.04 1.13
N LEU A 108 -0.54 -16.04 1.41
CA LEU A 108 -1.12 -15.80 2.73
C LEU A 108 -2.00 -16.96 3.18
N ALA A 109 -2.73 -17.61 2.26
CA ALA A 109 -3.61 -18.73 2.57
C ALA A 109 -2.88 -19.90 3.27
N LYS A 110 -1.57 -20.07 3.04
CA LYS A 110 -0.74 -21.09 3.70
C LYS A 110 -0.69 -20.94 5.23
N TYR A 111 -0.89 -19.71 5.72
CA TYR A 111 -0.84 -19.37 7.14
C TYR A 111 -2.21 -19.12 7.77
N ASN A 112 -3.27 -19.26 6.97
CA ASN A 112 -4.66 -19.14 7.39
C ASN A 112 -4.99 -17.86 8.21
N PRO A 113 -4.65 -16.64 7.74
CA PRO A 113 -4.93 -15.37 8.42
C PRO A 113 -6.43 -15.04 8.59
N GLY A 114 -7.30 -15.73 7.85
CA GLY A 114 -8.71 -15.38 7.70
C GLY A 114 -8.94 -14.39 6.54
N GLN A 115 -10.16 -14.42 6.00
CA GLN A 115 -10.56 -13.60 4.86
C GLN A 115 -10.48 -12.10 5.16
N GLU A 116 -10.99 -11.67 6.33
CA GLU A 116 -10.96 -10.26 6.73
C GLU A 116 -9.53 -9.69 6.78
N THR A 117 -8.60 -10.42 7.41
CA THR A 117 -7.18 -10.04 7.48
C THR A 117 -6.57 -9.96 6.08
N THR A 118 -6.88 -10.93 5.21
CA THR A 118 -6.38 -10.97 3.83
C THR A 118 -6.89 -9.78 3.03
N ASP A 119 -8.17 -9.44 3.16
CA ASP A 119 -8.78 -8.31 2.47
C ASP A 119 -8.20 -6.98 2.94
N LYS A 120 -7.95 -6.83 4.25
CA LYS A 120 -7.25 -5.66 4.80
C LYS A 120 -5.84 -5.53 4.23
N ILE A 121 -5.07 -6.63 4.19
CA ILE A 121 -3.72 -6.64 3.59
C ILE A 121 -3.76 -6.18 2.13
N VAL A 122 -4.65 -6.75 1.30
CA VAL A 122 -4.73 -6.35 -0.12
C VAL A 122 -5.30 -4.93 -0.30
N SER A 123 -6.13 -4.45 0.64
CA SER A 123 -6.65 -3.08 0.57
C SER A 123 -5.55 -2.02 0.75
N ALA A 124 -4.50 -2.34 1.52
CA ALA A 124 -3.38 -1.44 1.80
C ALA A 124 -2.31 -1.41 0.69
N LEU A 125 -2.31 -2.42 -0.17
CA LEU A 125 -1.22 -2.68 -1.11
C LEU A 125 -1.64 -2.56 -2.58
N ALA A 126 -0.67 -2.22 -3.41
CA ALA A 126 -0.71 -2.29 -4.87
C ALA A 126 0.49 -3.12 -5.36
N PRO A 127 0.43 -3.77 -6.52
CA PRO A 127 1.59 -4.47 -7.06
C PRO A 127 2.77 -3.52 -7.24
#